data_AF-A0AAV9PBU7-F1
#
_entry.id   AF-A0AAV9PBU7-F1
#
_cell.length_a   1.000
_cell.length_b   1.000
_cell.length_c   1.000
_cell.angle_alpha   90.00
_cell.angle_beta   90.00
_cell.angle_gamma   90.00
#
_symmetry.space_group_name_H-M   'P 1'
#
loop_
_entity.id
_entity.type
_entity.pdbx_description
1 polymer ?
#
loop_
_entity_poly.entity_id
_entity_poly.type
_entity_poly.pdbx_seq_one_letter_code
_entity_poly.pdbx_strand_id
1 'polypeptide(L)'
;MLYRISILILNFLFPPLAVLLLTGPNFDFALNCVLLLLAVIPSHVHGFLISTTFFHRRSKVKKGQYPGDPIPLITSEYVTNGGATTREVVLLKNAEGRKRRRSSRR
;
A
#
# COMPACT_ATOMS: atom_id res chain seq x y z
N MET A 1 -21.58 -19.94 -28.29
CA MET A 1 -21.16 -18.58 -27.87
C MET A 1 -20.99 -18.45 -26.36
N LEU A 2 -21.98 -18.88 -25.55
CA LEU A 2 -21.94 -18.81 -24.08
C LEU A 2 -20.67 -19.39 -23.44
N TYR A 3 -20.20 -20.55 -23.93
CA TYR A 3 -18.96 -21.21 -23.45
C TYR A 3 -17.70 -20.33 -23.57
N ARG A 4 -17.58 -19.56 -24.67
CA ARG A 4 -16.42 -18.67 -24.87
C ARG A 4 -16.46 -17.47 -23.93
N ILE A 5 -17.67 -16.97 -23.64
CA ILE A 5 -17.88 -15.83 -22.74
C ILE A 5 -17.64 -16.23 -21.28
N SER A 6 -18.09 -17.42 -20.86
CA SER A 6 -17.85 -17.92 -19.51
C SER A 6 -16.37 -18.18 -19.22
N ILE A 7 -15.61 -18.69 -20.20
CA ILE A 7 -14.14 -18.81 -20.10
C ILE A 7 -13.48 -17.44 -19.99
N LEU A 8 -13.95 -16.44 -20.74
CA LEU A 8 -13.44 -15.06 -20.69
C LEU A 8 -13.68 -14.40 -19.32
N ILE A 9 -14.88 -14.58 -18.76
CA ILE A 9 -15.24 -14.07 -17.43
C ILE A 9 -14.44 -14.78 -16.33
N LEU A 10 -14.25 -16.10 -16.45
CA LEU A 10 -13.37 -16.87 -15.56
C LEU A 10 -11.90 -16.43 -15.67
N ASN A 11 -11.42 -16.10 -16.87
CA ASN A 11 -10.05 -15.60 -17.07
C ASN A 11 -9.84 -14.24 -16.38
N PHE A 12 -10.88 -13.40 -16.36
CA PHE A 12 -10.83 -12.11 -15.67
C PHE A 12 -10.83 -12.25 -14.14
N LEU A 13 -11.55 -13.23 -13.59
CA LEU A 13 -11.71 -13.40 -12.14
C LEU A 13 -10.65 -14.33 -11.51
N PHE A 14 -10.24 -15.37 -12.23
CA PHE A 14 -9.24 -16.38 -11.83
C PHE A 14 -8.48 -16.91 -13.08
N PRO A 15 -7.48 -16.16 -13.59
CA PRO A 15 -6.71 -16.52 -14.79
C PRO A 15 -6.13 -17.95 -14.81
N PRO A 16 -5.52 -18.47 -13.73
CA PRO A 16 -4.94 -19.82 -13.77
C PRO A 16 -6.00 -20.92 -13.85
N LEU A 17 -7.22 -20.71 -13.31
CA LEU A 17 -8.29 -21.70 -13.37
C LEU A 17 -8.85 -21.83 -14.80
N ALA A 18 -8.93 -20.72 -15.53
CA ALA A 18 -9.37 -20.69 -16.91
C ALA A 18 -8.39 -21.41 -17.85
N VAL A 19 -7.09 -21.23 -17.63
CA VAL A 19 -6.05 -21.89 -18.44
C VAL A 19 -5.98 -23.39 -18.13
N LEU A 20 -6.10 -23.80 -16.86
CA LEU A 20 -6.16 -25.22 -16.48
C LEU A 20 -7.31 -25.96 -17.17
N LEU A 21 -8.49 -25.33 -17.26
CA LEU A 21 -9.66 -25.88 -17.93
C LEU A 21 -9.55 -25.92 -19.46
N LEU A 22 -8.70 -25.06 -20.06
CA LEU A 22 -8.59 -24.92 -21.51
C LEU A 22 -7.44 -25.75 -22.10
N THR A 23 -6.29 -25.78 -21.44
CA THR A 23 -5.07 -26.42 -21.95
C THR A 23 -4.66 -27.66 -21.15
N GLY A 24 -5.29 -27.96 -20.00
CA GLY A 24 -4.77 -28.95 -19.06
C GLY A 24 -3.51 -28.46 -18.33
N PRO A 25 -2.82 -29.33 -17.55
CA PRO A 25 -1.60 -28.98 -16.82
C PRO A 25 -0.40 -28.85 -17.78
N ASN A 26 -0.36 -27.75 -18.50
CA ASN A 26 0.68 -27.41 -19.47
C ASN A 26 1.52 -26.21 -19.02
N PHE A 27 2.61 -25.93 -19.73
CA PHE A 27 3.53 -24.83 -19.43
C PHE A 27 2.82 -23.46 -19.38
N ASP A 28 1.79 -23.26 -20.21
CA ASP A 28 0.98 -22.02 -20.22
C ASP A 28 0.21 -21.81 -18.91
N PHE A 29 -0.22 -22.89 -18.24
CA PHE A 29 -0.82 -22.82 -16.89
C PHE A 29 0.21 -22.41 -15.85
N ALA A 30 1.42 -22.99 -15.90
CA ALA A 30 2.51 -22.64 -14.99
C ALA A 30 2.91 -21.15 -15.14
N LEU A 31 3.01 -20.65 -16.37
CA LEU A 31 3.28 -19.24 -16.63
C LEU A 31 2.19 -18.32 -16.08
N ASN A 32 0.91 -18.66 -16.26
CA ASN A 32 -0.18 -17.86 -15.72
C ASN A 32 -0.20 -17.86 -14.18
N CYS A 33 0.13 -18.97 -13.54
CA CYS A 33 0.32 -19.05 -12.09
C CYS A 33 1.48 -18.16 -11.61
N VAL A 34 2.62 -18.18 -12.31
CA VAL A 34 3.77 -17.32 -12.00
C VAL A 34 3.42 -15.84 -12.17
N LEU A 35 2.73 -15.47 -13.26
CA LEU A 35 2.29 -14.09 -13.49
C LEU A 35 1.29 -13.62 -12.43
N LEU A 36 0.36 -14.49 -12.00
CA LEU A 36 -0.55 -14.17 -10.91
C LEU A 36 0.21 -13.95 -9.59
N LEU A 37 1.15 -14.83 -9.23
CA LEU A 37 1.99 -14.65 -8.06
C LEU A 37 2.82 -13.36 -8.15
N LEU A 38 3.37 -13.08 -9.33
CA LEU A 38 4.15 -11.87 -9.58
C LEU A 38 3.31 -10.59 -9.49
N ALA A 39 2.00 -10.65 -9.75
CA ALA A 39 1.10 -9.51 -9.57
C ALA A 39 0.61 -9.39 -8.10
N VAL A 40 0.26 -10.52 -7.49
CA VAL A 40 -0.28 -10.61 -6.13
C VAL A 40 0.76 -10.16 -5.10
N ILE A 41 1.99 -10.65 -5.19
CA ILE A 41 3.04 -10.37 -4.21
C ILE A 41 3.34 -8.85 -4.09
N PRO A 42 3.68 -8.11 -5.17
CA PRO A 42 3.95 -6.68 -5.05
C PRO A 42 2.71 -5.89 -4.63
N SER A 43 1.50 -6.31 -5.03
CA SER A 43 0.26 -5.67 -4.55
C SER A 43 0.10 -5.78 -3.03
N HIS A 44 0.36 -6.96 -2.47
CA HIS A 44 0.28 -7.19 -1.03
C HIS A 44 1.39 -6.45 -0.27
N VAL A 45 2.62 -6.48 -0.78
CA VAL A 45 3.75 -5.74 -0.19
C VAL A 45 3.45 -4.24 -0.20
N HIS A 46 2.95 -3.68 -1.30
CA HIS A 46 2.60 -2.27 -1.40
C HIS A 46 1.49 -1.88 -0.41
N GLY A 47 0.42 -2.67 -0.32
CA GLY A 47 -0.64 -2.46 0.67
C GLY A 47 -0.14 -2.55 2.10
N PHE A 48 0.77 -3.48 2.38
CA PHE A 48 1.39 -3.62 3.71
C PHE A 48 2.28 -2.43 4.06
N LEU A 49 3.05 -1.88 3.11
CA LEU A 49 3.84 -0.66 3.32
C LEU A 49 2.96 0.54 3.67
N ILE A 50 1.84 0.71 2.97
CA ILE A 50 0.87 1.78 3.27
C ILE A 50 0.29 1.61 4.68
N SER A 51 -0.13 0.40 5.02
CA SER A 51 -0.73 0.09 6.32
C SER A 51 0.25 0.33 7.47
N THR A 52 1.45 -0.25 7.39
CA THR A 52 2.47 -0.11 8.43
C THR A 52 2.92 1.33 8.62
N THR A 53 3.14 2.08 7.54
CA THR A 53 3.48 3.50 7.61
C THR A 53 2.36 4.33 8.23
N PHE A 54 1.10 4.08 7.84
CA PHE A 54 -0.06 4.74 8.45
C PHE A 54 -0.12 4.51 9.96
N PHE A 55 -0.02 3.26 10.42
CA PHE A 55 -0.10 2.93 11.85
C PHE A 55 1.04 3.54 12.66
N HIS A 56 2.27 3.54 12.12
CA HIS A 56 3.42 4.16 12.78
C HIS A 56 3.25 5.67 12.93
N ARG A 57 2.82 6.35 11.86
CA ARG A 57 2.60 7.80 11.87
C ARG A 57 1.42 8.20 12.74
N ARG A 58 0.33 7.45 12.71
CA ARG A 58 -0.83 7.64 13.59
C ARG A 58 -0.42 7.55 15.06
N SER A 59 0.49 6.64 15.41
CA SER A 59 1.04 6.52 16.77
C SER A 59 1.85 7.76 17.18
N LYS A 60 2.66 8.33 16.26
CA LYS A 60 3.41 9.58 16.51
C LYS A 60 2.49 10.78 16.72
N VAL A 61 1.47 10.92 15.88
CA VAL A 61 0.47 12.01 15.98
C VAL A 61 -0.28 11.92 17.30
N LYS A 62 -0.69 10.72 17.73
CA LYS A 62 -1.33 10.51 19.05
C LYS A 62 -0.43 10.92 20.23
N LYS A 63 0.89 10.82 20.06
CA LYS A 63 1.90 11.26 21.06
C LYS A 63 2.23 12.76 20.94
N GLY A 64 1.58 13.50 20.04
CA GLY A 64 1.87 14.90 19.78
C GLY A 64 3.25 15.13 19.14
N GLN A 65 3.75 14.16 18.37
CA GLN A 65 5.00 14.25 17.62
C GLN A 65 4.71 14.46 16.13
N TYR A 66 5.60 15.16 15.42
CA TYR A 66 5.46 15.36 13.99
C TYR A 66 5.52 14.01 13.23
N PRO A 67 4.56 13.70 12.34
CA PRO A 67 4.52 12.42 11.62
C PRO A 67 5.70 12.19 10.67
N GLY A 68 6.41 13.24 10.27
CA GLY A 68 7.60 13.20 9.41
C GLY A 68 7.33 13.56 7.95
N ASP A 69 8.40 13.73 7.18
CA ASP A 69 8.34 14.09 5.76
C ASP A 69 7.70 12.98 4.90
N PRO A 70 7.14 13.30 3.72
CA PRO A 70 6.59 12.31 2.80
C PRO A 70 7.64 11.27 2.38
N ILE A 71 7.23 10.00 2.36
CA ILE A 71 8.09 8.89 1.93
C ILE A 71 7.78 8.63 0.43
N PRO A 72 8.80 8.37 -0.41
CA PRO A 72 8.57 7.91 -1.78
C PRO A 72 7.70 6.65 -1.79
N LEU A 73 6.96 6.39 -2.87
CA LEU A 73 5.96 5.31 -3.01
C LEU A 73 4.58 5.55 -2.34
N ILE A 74 4.40 6.64 -1.57
CA ILE A 74 3.10 6.99 -0.96
C ILE A 74 2.74 8.43 -1.35
N THR A 75 1.75 8.58 -2.23
CA THR A 75 1.28 9.90 -2.70
C THR A 75 0.18 10.50 -1.83
N SER A 76 -0.49 9.68 -1.01
CA SER A 76 -1.61 10.13 -0.17
C SER A 76 -1.15 10.95 1.02
N GLU A 77 -1.60 12.20 1.10
CA GLU A 77 -1.38 13.06 2.26
C GLU A 77 -2.05 12.52 3.53
N TYR A 78 -3.19 11.83 3.40
CA TYR A 78 -3.88 11.23 4.55
C TYR A 78 -3.03 10.16 5.24
N VAL A 79 -2.41 9.27 4.44
CA VAL A 79 -1.50 8.23 4.93
C VAL A 79 -0.24 8.85 5.53
N THR A 80 0.31 9.84 4.84
CA THR A 80 1.52 10.57 5.25
C THR A 80 1.30 11.38 6.53
N ASN A 81 0.11 11.92 6.76
CA ASN A 81 -0.21 12.65 7.98
C ASN A 81 -0.64 11.73 9.12
N GLY A 82 -0.71 10.40 8.90
CA GLY A 82 -1.18 9.45 9.90
C GLY A 82 -2.64 9.69 10.32
N GLY A 83 -3.45 10.26 9.42
CA GLY A 83 -4.84 10.63 9.65
C GLY A 83 -5.07 11.97 10.36
N ALA A 84 -4.01 12.77 10.61
CA ALA A 84 -4.16 14.13 11.11
C ALA A 84 -4.47 15.15 10.01
N THR A 85 -5.14 16.23 10.39
CA THR A 85 -5.41 17.36 9.50
C THR A 85 -4.12 18.12 9.21
N THR A 86 -3.98 18.69 8.01
CA THR A 86 -2.81 19.51 7.64
C THR A 86 -2.50 20.61 8.66
N ARG A 87 -3.54 21.22 9.25
CA ARG A 87 -3.40 22.20 10.33
C ARG A 87 -2.73 21.61 11.58
N GLU A 88 -3.18 20.43 12.03
CA GLU A 88 -2.60 19.75 13.18
C GLU A 88 -1.14 19.38 12.93
N VAL A 89 -0.82 18.88 11.73
CA VAL A 89 0.55 18.54 11.33
C VAL A 89 1.47 19.77 11.37
N VAL A 90 1.00 20.92 10.89
CA VAL A 90 1.76 22.19 10.96
C VAL A 90 2.00 22.63 12.40
N LEU A 91 1.00 22.50 13.28
CA LEU A 91 1.14 22.81 14.71
C LEU A 91 2.19 21.91 15.38
N LEU A 92 2.14 20.60 15.09
CA LEU A 92 3.11 19.63 15.60
C LEU A 92 4.54 19.94 15.11
N LYS A 93 4.71 20.26 13.83
CA LYS A 93 6.01 20.68 13.25
C LYS A 93 6.58 21.91 13.95
N ASN A 94 5.74 22.92 14.18
CA ASN A 94 6.14 24.14 14.87
C ASN A 94 6.49 23.90 16.34
N ALA A 95 5.71 23.07 17.04
CA ALA A 95 5.95 22.69 18.43
C ALA A 95 7.28 21.95 18.59
N GLU A 96 7.59 21.02 17.69
CA GLU A 96 8.83 20.25 17.68
C GLU A 96 10.05 21.13 17.38
N GLY A 97 9.94 22.04 16.40
CA GLY A 97 10.97 23.03 16.10
C GLY A 97 11.28 23.96 17.28
N ARG A 98 10.25 24.37 18.04
CA ARG A 98 10.43 25.18 19.27
C ARG A 98 11.14 24.38 20.37
N LYS A 99 10.77 23.11 20.58
CA LYS A 99 11.44 22.22 21.56
C LYS A 99 12.93 22.05 21.23
N ARG A 100 13.25 21.77 19.96
CA ARG A 100 14.64 21.58 19.48
C ARG A 100 15.52 22.83 19.67
N ARG A 101 14.94 24.03 19.45
CA ARG A 101 15.63 25.30 19.70
C ARG A 101 15.92 25.53 21.18
N ARG A 102 14.99 25.15 22.08
CA ARG A 102 15.20 25.27 23.53
C ARG A 102 16.25 24.30 24.04
N SER A 103 16.28 23.06 23.55
CA SER A 103 17.30 22.09 23.94
C SER A 103 18.70 22.49 23.48
N SER A 104 18.84 23.13 22.31
CA SER A 104 20.14 23.60 21.80
C SER A 104 20.73 24.80 22.57
N ARG A 105 19.94 25.47 23.43
CA ARG A 105 20.38 26.62 24.24
C ARG A 105 20.77 26.23 25.67
N ARG A 106 20.55 24.97 26.07
CA ARG A 106 21.03 24.40 27.32
C ARG A 106 22.31 23.63 27.05
#